data_AF-A0A0G1K3R9-F1
#
_entry.id   AF-A0A0G1K3R9-F1
#
_cell.length_a   1.000
_cell.length_b   1.000
_cell.length_c   1.000
_cell.angle_alpha   90.00
_cell.angle_beta   90.00
_cell.angle_gamma   90.00
#
_symmetry.space_group_name_H-M   'P 1'
#
loop_
_entity.id
_entity.type
_entity.pdbx_description
1 polymer ?
#
loop_
_entity_poly.entity_id
_entity_poly.type
_entity_poly.pdbx_seq_one_letter_code
_entity_poly.pdbx_strand_id
1 'polypeptide(L)'
;MTISNTSSRRLQRALEILPGFVSWNLILFPIWGAFVFPLAVAYFILAFDIFWLYKSVAITIASLVSYTRIKASQQLDWMKEVKEFPDWAYVNHLVIITTYKEPLHTLQRTLRSLASQTCPKASLLVAVGFEHRESSRSRREKETAIKKEFAKKFGLFFTTTHVDKPGETIGKHSNARSIVLRAKEKLRQNKCNFDYLTVSSCDADHVYHPQHFAYLTYKFLDSPARYERIWQPAIVFYNNFWKLPSLTRVANTFCSIWNTALLARTDRLVNQQNYSLSWKLLESIDFWDPEVIPEDYRIFFKAFFKTGGKVEVEPIYLPLSADAAESTSFWRTMINQYEQFKRWAWGVSDDPYIIKHFFISRSISLSNKIIRVFKVLEDHFLWPANWFLITIGINVVSLLNPSFSRTVIGYTLPQISSAILTVCLVFLSFILIIDAKQRPPRPSWVPRIRSFLFPLEFVLMPLAGFIFNALPGLDAHTRLMLGKYIEYRVTEKV
;
A
#
# COMPACT_ATOMS: atom_id res chain seq x y z
N MET A 1 8.56 -22.66 14.14
CA MET A 1 8.08 -24.04 14.41
C MET A 1 8.27 -24.88 13.16
N THR A 2 9.20 -25.83 13.21
CA THR A 2 9.54 -26.77 12.14
C THR A 2 8.48 -27.87 12.03
N ILE A 3 7.54 -27.71 11.10
CA ILE A 3 6.66 -28.82 10.69
C ILE A 3 7.39 -29.61 9.60
N SER A 4 8.11 -30.65 10.03
CA SER A 4 8.73 -31.68 9.19
C SER A 4 7.67 -32.68 8.67
N ASN A 5 6.74 -32.22 7.84
CA ASN A 5 5.79 -33.09 7.19
C ASN A 5 5.76 -32.80 5.69
N THR A 6 6.20 -33.75 4.88
CA THR A 6 6.30 -33.64 3.41
C THR A 6 4.97 -33.17 2.79
N SER A 7 3.84 -33.58 3.39
CA SER A 7 2.49 -33.11 3.03
C SER A 7 2.30 -31.59 3.23
N SER A 8 2.76 -31.04 4.36
CA SER A 8 2.72 -29.60 4.66
C SER A 8 3.55 -28.79 3.66
N ARG A 9 4.71 -29.32 3.25
CA ARG A 9 5.57 -28.69 2.25
C ARG A 9 4.96 -28.73 0.85
N ARG A 10 4.30 -29.83 0.46
CA ARG A 10 3.58 -29.94 -0.81
C ARG A 10 2.40 -28.96 -0.87
N LEU A 11 1.62 -28.86 0.20
CA LEU A 11 0.52 -27.91 0.30
C LEU A 11 1.01 -26.46 0.21
N GLN A 12 2.08 -26.11 0.95
CA GLN A 12 2.69 -24.79 0.86
C GLN A 12 3.08 -24.46 -0.58
N ARG A 13 3.78 -25.39 -1.25
CA ARG A 13 4.24 -25.20 -2.62
C ARG A 13 3.08 -25.07 -3.62
N ALA A 14 2.02 -25.85 -3.46
CA ALA A 14 0.82 -25.73 -4.30
C ALA A 14 0.17 -24.35 -4.17
N LEU A 15 0.09 -23.82 -2.94
CA LEU A 15 -0.44 -22.47 -2.68
C LEU A 15 0.48 -21.37 -3.22
N GLU A 16 1.80 -21.56 -3.24
CA GLU A 16 2.75 -20.62 -3.85
C GLU A 16 2.69 -20.63 -5.38
N ILE A 17 2.31 -21.76 -5.99
CA ILE A 17 2.11 -21.88 -7.44
C ILE A 17 0.81 -21.21 -7.88
N LEU A 18 -0.21 -21.24 -7.03
CA LEU A 18 -1.57 -20.81 -7.35
C LEU A 18 -1.67 -19.40 -7.96
N PRO A 19 -1.07 -18.32 -7.40
CA PRO A 19 -1.21 -16.98 -7.97
C PRO A 19 -0.64 -16.88 -9.38
N GLY A 20 0.56 -17.45 -9.60
CA GLY A 20 1.19 -17.46 -10.92
C GLY A 20 0.45 -18.32 -11.93
N PHE A 21 -0.04 -19.49 -11.51
CA PHE A 21 -0.85 -20.37 -12.35
C PHE A 21 -2.13 -19.66 -12.81
N VAL A 22 -2.87 -19.02 -11.91
CA VAL A 22 -4.12 -18.30 -12.25
C VAL A 22 -3.82 -17.13 -13.18
N SER A 23 -2.85 -16.27 -12.85
CA SER A 23 -2.53 -15.11 -13.67
C SER A 23 -2.08 -15.46 -15.09
N TRP A 24 -1.19 -16.45 -15.25
CA TRP A 24 -0.75 -16.90 -16.58
C TRP A 24 -1.90 -17.53 -17.38
N ASN A 25 -2.77 -18.31 -16.73
CA ASN A 25 -3.93 -18.87 -17.42
C ASN A 25 -4.90 -17.77 -17.89
N LEU A 26 -5.17 -16.75 -17.07
CA LEU A 26 -6.02 -15.62 -17.47
C LEU A 26 -5.44 -14.87 -18.68
N ILE A 27 -4.13 -14.66 -18.71
CA ILE A 27 -3.44 -13.95 -19.81
C ILE A 27 -3.41 -14.78 -21.09
N LEU A 28 -3.14 -16.08 -20.98
CA LEU A 28 -3.00 -16.97 -22.13
C LEU A 28 -4.33 -17.48 -22.66
N PHE A 29 -5.39 -17.48 -21.85
CA PHE A 29 -6.72 -17.98 -22.22
C PHE A 29 -7.27 -17.34 -23.50
N PRO A 30 -7.22 -16.01 -23.71
CA PRO A 30 -7.64 -15.42 -24.97
C PRO A 30 -6.86 -15.92 -26.19
N ILE A 31 -5.60 -16.32 -26.01
CA ILE A 31 -4.71 -16.75 -27.10
C ILE A 31 -5.06 -18.18 -27.52
N TRP A 32 -4.92 -19.15 -26.63
CA TRP A 32 -5.18 -20.56 -26.99
C TRP A 32 -6.68 -20.84 -27.12
N GLY A 33 -7.51 -20.17 -26.31
CA GLY A 33 -8.96 -20.31 -26.35
C GLY A 33 -9.57 -19.80 -27.66
N ALA A 34 -8.94 -18.84 -28.34
CA ALA A 34 -9.41 -18.37 -29.65
C ALA A 34 -9.40 -19.48 -30.73
N PHE A 35 -8.51 -20.46 -30.60
CA PHE A 35 -8.44 -21.60 -31.53
C PHE A 35 -9.42 -22.71 -31.17
N VAL A 36 -9.66 -22.95 -29.88
CA VAL A 36 -10.42 -24.10 -29.40
C VAL A 36 -11.89 -23.75 -29.10
N PHE A 37 -12.13 -22.61 -28.43
CA PHE A 37 -13.44 -22.17 -27.96
C PHE A 37 -13.65 -20.65 -28.18
N PRO A 38 -13.59 -20.13 -29.43
CA PRO A 38 -13.60 -18.69 -29.69
C PRO A 38 -14.84 -17.97 -29.16
N LEU A 39 -16.00 -18.64 -29.15
CA LEU A 39 -17.24 -18.11 -28.58
C LEU A 39 -17.12 -17.89 -27.06
N ALA A 40 -16.53 -18.84 -26.33
CA ALA A 40 -16.33 -18.72 -24.89
C ALA A 40 -15.34 -17.58 -24.56
N VAL A 41 -14.30 -17.41 -25.37
CA VAL A 41 -13.36 -16.29 -25.23
C VAL A 41 -14.05 -14.95 -25.46
N ALA A 42 -14.91 -14.83 -26.47
CA ALA A 42 -15.67 -13.61 -26.73
C ALA A 42 -16.54 -13.21 -25.52
N TYR A 43 -17.28 -14.17 -24.94
CA TYR A 43 -18.07 -13.91 -23.73
C TYR A 43 -17.20 -13.59 -22.51
N PHE A 44 -16.04 -14.24 -22.37
CA PHE A 44 -15.09 -13.95 -21.30
C PHE A 44 -14.55 -12.51 -21.39
N ILE A 45 -14.16 -12.05 -22.58
CA ILE A 45 -13.71 -10.66 -22.80
C ILE A 45 -14.83 -9.68 -22.49
N LEU A 46 -16.05 -9.90 -23.01
CA LEU A 46 -17.18 -9.02 -22.73
C LEU A 46 -17.53 -8.97 -21.24
N ALA A 47 -17.52 -10.12 -20.56
CA ALA A 47 -17.74 -10.17 -19.11
C ALA A 47 -16.65 -9.40 -18.35
N PHE A 48 -15.39 -9.51 -18.80
CA PHE A 48 -14.29 -8.75 -18.21
C PHE A 48 -14.42 -7.25 -18.46
N ASP A 49 -14.85 -6.81 -19.65
CA ASP A 49 -15.08 -5.39 -19.95
C ASP A 49 -16.21 -4.80 -19.09
N ILE A 50 -17.29 -5.55 -18.89
CA ILE A 50 -18.38 -5.15 -17.97
C ILE A 50 -17.87 -5.07 -16.53
N PHE A 51 -17.07 -6.05 -16.09
CA PHE A 51 -16.42 -6.00 -14.79
C PHE A 51 -15.50 -4.78 -14.65
N TRP A 52 -14.74 -4.44 -15.70
CA TRP A 52 -13.85 -3.29 -15.71
C TRP A 52 -14.62 -1.96 -15.67
N LEU A 53 -15.74 -1.87 -16.38
CA LEU A 53 -16.67 -0.74 -16.28
C LEU A 53 -17.21 -0.59 -14.87
N TYR A 54 -17.69 -1.68 -14.25
CA TYR A 54 -18.12 -1.67 -12.85
C TYR A 54 -17.01 -1.17 -11.91
N LYS A 55 -15.77 -1.66 -12.08
CA LYS A 55 -14.61 -1.21 -11.28
C LYS A 55 -14.34 0.28 -11.50
N SER A 56 -14.45 0.76 -12.74
CA SER A 56 -14.29 2.18 -13.10
C SER A 56 -15.34 3.06 -12.42
N VAL A 57 -16.62 2.67 -12.44
CA VAL A 57 -17.68 3.40 -11.72
C VAL A 57 -17.43 3.38 -10.21
N ALA A 58 -17.15 2.19 -9.66
CA ALA A 58 -16.96 2.01 -8.23
C ALA A 58 -15.78 2.82 -7.67
N ILE A 59 -14.65 2.85 -8.39
CA ILE A 59 -13.48 3.63 -7.98
C ILE A 59 -13.72 5.13 -8.13
N THR A 60 -14.45 5.60 -9.16
CA THR A 60 -14.84 7.02 -9.27
C THR A 60 -15.69 7.47 -8.09
N ILE A 61 -16.72 6.69 -7.73
CA ILE A 61 -17.59 6.99 -6.57
C ILE A 61 -16.76 7.00 -5.28
N ALA A 62 -15.92 5.97 -5.09
CA ALA A 62 -15.08 5.87 -3.90
C ALA A 62 -14.07 7.03 -3.80
N SER A 63 -13.43 7.42 -4.90
CA SER A 63 -12.56 8.61 -4.97
C SER A 63 -13.31 9.89 -4.61
N LEU A 64 -14.54 10.07 -5.08
CA LEU A 64 -15.35 11.25 -4.76
C LEU A 64 -15.72 11.31 -3.28
N VAL A 65 -16.16 10.19 -2.70
CA VAL A 65 -16.48 10.09 -1.26
C VAL A 65 -15.24 10.34 -0.41
N SER A 66 -14.10 9.74 -0.75
CA SER A 66 -12.85 9.98 -0.03
C SER A 66 -12.40 11.43 -0.15
N TYR A 67 -12.46 12.02 -1.34
CA TYR A 67 -12.08 13.42 -1.57
C TYR A 67 -12.91 14.38 -0.71
N THR A 68 -14.24 14.21 -0.69
CA THR A 68 -15.14 15.06 0.11
C THR A 68 -14.87 14.91 1.61
N ARG A 69 -14.69 13.68 2.10
CA ARG A 69 -14.33 13.42 3.49
C ARG A 69 -12.95 13.98 3.87
N ILE A 70 -11.98 13.91 2.96
CA ILE A 70 -10.66 14.52 3.17
C ILE A 70 -10.79 16.03 3.30
N LYS A 71 -11.51 16.68 2.39
CA LYS A 71 -11.71 18.14 2.43
C LYS A 71 -12.45 18.60 3.70
N ALA A 72 -13.49 17.88 4.12
CA ALA A 72 -14.18 18.16 5.36
C ALA A 72 -13.25 18.00 6.58
N SER A 73 -12.50 16.89 6.64
CA SER A 73 -11.59 16.61 7.76
C SER A 73 -10.42 17.61 7.85
N GLN A 74 -9.97 18.17 6.73
CA GLN A 74 -8.95 19.22 6.71
C GLN A 74 -9.42 20.56 7.30
N GLN A 75 -10.74 20.79 7.37
CA GLN A 75 -11.33 22.04 7.88
C GLN A 75 -11.64 21.97 9.38
N LEU A 76 -11.68 20.78 9.97
CA LEU A 76 -12.02 20.59 11.38
C LEU A 76 -10.81 20.85 12.27
N ASP A 77 -11.03 21.42 13.46
CA ASP A 77 -10.03 21.46 14.52
C ASP A 77 -10.11 20.21 15.38
N TRP A 78 -9.38 19.16 14.98
CA TRP A 78 -9.36 17.89 15.71
C TRP A 78 -8.88 18.03 17.16
N MET A 79 -8.06 19.04 17.50
CA MET A 79 -7.66 19.23 18.90
C MET A 79 -8.79 19.79 19.77
N LYS A 80 -9.75 20.49 19.17
CA LYS A 80 -10.96 20.91 19.87
C LYS A 80 -11.82 19.70 20.22
N GLU A 81 -12.06 18.82 19.24
CA GLU A 81 -12.84 17.58 19.43
C GLU A 81 -12.18 16.64 20.46
N VAL A 82 -10.86 16.48 20.41
CA VAL A 82 -10.11 15.64 21.38
C VAL A 82 -10.29 16.10 22.82
N LYS A 83 -10.39 17.41 23.07
CA LYS A 83 -10.47 17.96 24.43
C LYS A 83 -11.79 17.66 25.14
N GLU A 84 -12.80 17.17 24.42
CA GLU A 84 -14.06 16.74 25.01
C GLU A 84 -13.94 15.41 25.78
N PHE A 85 -12.92 14.60 25.47
CA PHE A 85 -12.67 13.32 26.15
C PHE A 85 -11.87 13.52 27.43
N PRO A 86 -12.37 13.15 28.63
CA PRO A 86 -11.67 13.42 29.89
C PRO A 86 -10.29 12.77 30.02
N ASP A 87 -10.05 11.69 29.28
CA ASP A 87 -8.84 10.87 29.27
C ASP A 87 -7.86 11.22 28.14
N TRP A 88 -8.12 12.28 27.36
CA TRP A 88 -7.31 12.62 26.19
C TRP A 88 -5.82 12.85 26.49
N ALA A 89 -5.52 13.41 27.66
CA ALA A 89 -4.16 13.72 28.09
C ALA A 89 -3.30 12.47 28.37
N TYR A 90 -3.93 11.29 28.53
CA TYR A 90 -3.22 10.03 28.72
C TYR A 90 -2.75 9.40 27.41
N VAL A 91 -3.31 9.83 26.28
CA VAL A 91 -2.98 9.25 24.97
C VAL A 91 -1.56 9.63 24.55
N ASN A 92 -0.78 8.60 24.23
CA ASN A 92 0.56 8.73 23.68
C ASN A 92 0.64 8.00 22.34
N HIS A 93 1.51 8.50 21.46
CA HIS A 93 1.74 7.93 20.13
C HIS A 93 3.21 7.56 19.96
N LEU A 94 3.50 6.26 19.89
CA LEU A 94 4.80 5.75 19.49
C LEU A 94 4.90 5.72 17.96
N VAL A 95 5.70 6.60 17.38
CA VAL A 95 5.98 6.63 15.95
C VAL A 95 7.30 5.90 15.67
N ILE A 96 7.22 4.77 14.99
CA ILE A 96 8.37 3.94 14.60
C ILE A 96 8.77 4.31 13.18
N ILE A 97 9.96 4.89 13.06
CA ILE A 97 10.54 5.28 11.77
C ILE A 97 11.70 4.34 11.45
N THR A 98 11.55 3.52 10.42
CA THR A 98 12.62 2.65 9.92
C THR A 98 13.39 3.35 8.81
N THR A 99 14.72 3.30 8.84
CA THR A 99 15.58 3.90 7.81
C THR A 99 16.79 3.01 7.52
N TYR A 100 17.23 3.03 6.25
CA TYR A 100 18.44 2.36 5.80
C TYR A 100 19.41 3.27 5.06
N LYS A 101 18.97 3.89 3.96
CA LYS A 101 19.85 4.68 3.06
C LYS A 101 19.24 6.03 2.70
N GLU A 102 18.08 6.35 3.25
CA GLU A 102 17.39 7.60 2.98
C GLU A 102 18.25 8.79 3.43
N PRO A 103 18.31 9.88 2.65
CA PRO A 103 19.18 11.00 2.96
C PRO A 103 18.70 11.73 4.21
N LEU A 104 19.63 12.43 4.89
CA LEU A 104 19.34 13.14 6.13
C LEU A 104 18.17 14.13 5.99
N HIS A 105 18.09 14.84 4.86
CA HIS A 105 17.03 15.82 4.64
C HIS A 105 15.63 15.19 4.58
N THR A 106 15.50 13.94 4.09
CA THR A 106 14.24 13.19 4.09
C THR A 106 13.82 12.85 5.51
N LEU A 107 14.75 12.35 6.33
CA LEU A 107 14.49 12.11 7.76
C LEU A 107 14.12 13.40 8.50
N GLN A 108 14.82 14.51 8.23
CA GLN A 108 14.50 15.81 8.82
C GLN A 108 13.11 16.30 8.39
N ARG A 109 12.72 16.12 7.13
CA ARG A 109 11.38 16.49 6.64
C ARG A 109 10.29 15.73 7.40
N THR A 110 10.46 14.42 7.56
CA THR A 110 9.54 13.55 8.32
C THR A 110 9.47 13.96 9.79
N LEU A 111 10.61 14.09 10.47
CA LEU A 111 10.66 14.51 11.87
C LEU A 111 10.13 15.93 12.11
N ARG A 112 10.31 16.86 11.16
CA ARG A 112 9.68 18.20 11.21
C ARG A 112 8.17 18.12 11.12
N SER A 113 7.63 17.24 10.27
CA SER A 113 6.18 17.04 10.16
C SER A 113 5.55 16.50 11.45
N LEU A 114 6.31 15.68 12.21
CA LEU A 114 5.92 15.24 13.55
C LEU A 114 6.03 16.37 14.59
N ALA A 115 7.10 17.17 14.53
CA ALA A 115 7.28 18.30 15.44
C ALA A 115 6.22 19.41 15.21
N SER A 116 5.67 19.53 14.00
CA SER A 116 4.64 20.50 13.65
C SER A 116 3.21 20.04 13.94
N GLN A 117 3.01 18.91 14.64
CA GLN A 117 1.68 18.44 14.99
C GLN A 117 0.97 19.40 15.96
N THR A 118 -0.35 19.47 15.86
CA THR A 118 -1.19 20.29 16.75
C THR A 118 -1.33 19.67 18.14
N CYS A 119 -1.19 18.35 18.27
CA CYS A 119 -1.20 17.69 19.58
C CYS A 119 -0.01 18.10 20.47
N PRO A 120 -0.09 17.86 21.79
CA PRO A 120 1.03 18.13 22.69
C PRO A 120 2.23 17.28 22.30
N LYS A 121 3.39 17.93 22.21
CA LYS A 121 4.62 17.29 21.75
C LYS A 121 5.12 16.22 22.72
N ALA A 122 4.76 16.38 24.01
CA ALA A 122 4.99 15.39 25.05
C ALA A 122 4.24 14.06 24.81
N SER A 123 3.13 14.06 24.06
CA SER A 123 2.40 12.83 23.71
C SER A 123 3.05 12.04 22.56
N LEU A 124 3.97 12.65 21.81
CA LEU A 124 4.66 12.01 20.70
C LEU A 124 5.95 11.36 21.21
N LEU A 125 6.05 10.05 21.01
CA LEU A 125 7.21 9.22 21.35
C LEU A 125 7.81 8.72 20.04
N VAL A 126 9.01 9.15 19.68
CA VAL A 126 9.57 8.91 18.35
C VAL A 126 10.80 8.01 18.46
N ALA A 127 10.79 6.93 17.67
CA ALA A 127 11.89 5.98 17.60
C ALA A 127 12.39 5.86 16.16
N VAL A 128 13.67 6.16 15.92
CA VAL A 128 14.29 6.05 14.59
C VAL A 128 15.25 4.87 14.58
N GLY A 129 14.94 3.83 13.81
CA GLY A 129 15.79 2.64 13.70
C GLY A 129 16.58 2.62 12.41
N PHE A 130 17.90 2.60 12.56
CA PHE A 130 18.85 2.42 11.47
C PHE A 130 19.18 0.94 11.26
N GLU A 131 19.65 0.56 10.07
CA GLU A 131 20.23 -0.77 9.84
C GLU A 131 21.73 -0.75 10.05
N HIS A 132 22.28 -1.82 10.64
CA HIS A 132 23.74 -2.00 10.78
C HIS A 132 24.45 -2.06 9.42
N ARG A 133 23.75 -2.48 8.37
CA ARG A 133 24.25 -2.57 6.99
C ARG A 133 24.55 -1.21 6.36
N GLU A 134 24.09 -0.10 6.95
CA GLU A 134 24.45 1.24 6.50
C GLU A 134 25.87 1.56 6.97
N SER A 135 26.63 2.32 6.18
CA SER A 135 27.99 2.69 6.58
C SER A 135 27.99 3.38 7.95
N SER A 136 28.88 2.94 8.84
CA SER A 136 28.95 3.45 10.22
C SER A 136 29.11 4.97 10.28
N ARG A 137 29.86 5.54 9.33
CA ARG A 137 30.01 6.98 9.16
C ARG A 137 28.68 7.67 8.84
N SER A 138 27.97 7.24 7.79
CA SER A 138 26.71 7.89 7.38
C SER A 138 25.64 7.78 8.46
N ARG A 139 25.50 6.60 9.09
CA ARG A 139 24.59 6.39 10.21
C ARG A 139 24.88 7.32 11.38
N ARG A 140 26.15 7.44 11.80
CA ARG A 140 26.56 8.32 12.92
C ARG A 140 26.33 9.79 12.60
N GLU A 141 26.62 10.22 11.38
CA GLU A 141 26.37 11.60 10.93
C GLU A 141 24.86 11.92 10.99
N LYS A 142 24.01 11.04 10.44
CA LYS A 142 22.55 11.18 10.50
C LYS A 142 22.03 11.17 11.93
N GLU A 143 22.44 10.19 12.73
CA GLU A 143 22.03 10.05 14.13
C GLU A 143 22.40 11.27 14.97
N THR A 144 23.61 11.79 14.80
CA THR A 144 24.08 13.00 15.50
C THR A 144 23.26 14.22 15.11
N ALA A 145 23.01 14.40 13.81
CA ALA A 145 22.23 15.52 13.29
C ALA A 145 20.78 15.51 13.80
N ILE A 146 20.09 14.35 13.72
CA ILE A 146 18.70 14.25 14.18
C ILE A 146 18.58 14.35 15.71
N LYS A 147 19.53 13.78 16.47
CA LYS A 147 19.54 13.96 17.94
C LYS A 147 19.72 15.42 18.31
N LYS A 148 20.64 16.13 17.64
CA LYS A 148 20.86 17.56 17.87
C LYS A 148 19.60 18.39 17.62
N GLU A 149 18.86 18.10 16.54
CA GLU A 149 17.68 18.90 16.16
C GLU A 149 16.40 18.50 16.90
N PHE A 150 16.22 17.23 17.27
CA PHE A 150 14.91 16.70 17.72
C PHE A 150 14.87 16.07 19.11
N ALA A 151 16.00 15.83 19.79
CA ALA A 151 15.99 15.09 21.06
C ALA A 151 15.11 15.71 22.16
N LYS A 152 14.92 17.04 22.14
CA LYS A 152 14.11 17.79 23.12
C LYS A 152 12.73 18.20 22.58
N LYS A 153 12.35 17.78 21.37
CA LYS A 153 11.09 18.19 20.72
C LYS A 153 9.93 17.24 20.98
N PHE A 154 10.20 16.04 21.51
CA PHE A 154 9.22 14.97 21.68
C PHE A 154 9.24 14.49 23.14
N GLY A 155 8.15 13.86 23.60
CA GLY A 155 8.08 13.29 24.96
C GLY A 155 9.13 12.21 25.19
N LEU A 156 9.44 11.44 24.14
CA LEU A 156 10.56 10.51 24.10
C LEU A 156 11.16 10.52 22.70
N PHE A 157 12.48 10.61 22.59
CA PHE A 157 13.20 10.46 21.33
C PHE A 157 14.38 9.52 21.53
N PHE A 158 14.46 8.46 20.74
CA PHE A 158 15.63 7.59 20.73
C PHE A 158 15.87 6.97 19.37
N THR A 159 17.10 6.50 19.20
CA THR A 159 17.56 5.82 18.00
C THR A 159 17.94 4.38 18.34
N THR A 160 17.78 3.48 17.37
CA THR A 160 18.27 2.10 17.47
C THR A 160 19.10 1.75 16.24
N THR A 161 19.85 0.65 16.33
CA THR A 161 20.47 0.04 15.16
C THR A 161 20.14 -1.44 15.16
N HIS A 162 19.48 -1.88 14.10
CA HIS A 162 19.13 -3.27 13.88
C HIS A 162 20.32 -4.05 13.32
N VAL A 163 20.59 -5.22 13.89
CA VAL A 163 21.54 -6.20 13.39
C VAL A 163 20.73 -7.44 13.00
N ASP A 164 20.76 -7.81 11.72
CA ASP A 164 19.99 -8.93 11.20
C ASP A 164 20.37 -10.24 11.91
N LYS A 165 19.36 -10.99 12.36
CA LYS A 165 19.54 -12.28 13.03
C LYS A 165 19.23 -13.45 12.11
N PRO A 166 19.78 -14.66 12.39
CA PRO A 166 19.39 -15.86 11.67
C PRO A 166 17.87 -16.09 11.72
N GLY A 167 17.25 -16.28 10.56
CA GLY A 167 15.80 -16.46 10.40
C GLY A 167 15.02 -15.18 10.11
N GLU A 168 15.65 -14.01 10.22
CA GLU A 168 15.05 -12.76 9.77
C GLU A 168 15.30 -12.56 8.27
N THR A 169 14.35 -11.95 7.58
CA THR A 169 14.57 -11.43 6.24
C THR A 169 14.92 -9.95 6.35
N ILE A 170 15.84 -9.50 5.49
CA ILE A 170 16.17 -8.09 5.36
C ILE A 170 14.89 -7.31 5.08
N GLY A 171 14.68 -6.17 5.76
CA GLY A 171 13.56 -5.29 5.45
C GLY A 171 13.06 -4.47 6.63
N LYS A 172 12.04 -3.66 6.35
CA LYS A 172 11.41 -2.74 7.32
C LYS A 172 10.84 -3.49 8.53
N HIS A 173 10.24 -4.64 8.30
CA HIS A 173 9.57 -5.47 9.31
C HIS A 173 10.48 -5.94 10.45
N SER A 174 11.68 -6.46 10.12
CA SER A 174 12.67 -6.91 11.10
C SER A 174 13.17 -5.75 11.96
N ASN A 175 13.47 -4.61 11.32
CA ASN A 175 13.88 -3.40 12.02
C ASN A 175 12.76 -2.82 12.90
N ALA A 176 11.52 -2.75 12.38
CA ALA A 176 10.35 -2.32 13.15
C ALA A 176 10.12 -3.20 14.39
N ARG A 177 10.26 -4.54 14.25
CA ARG A 177 10.22 -5.47 15.39
C ARG A 177 11.31 -5.17 16.41
N SER A 178 12.54 -4.97 15.96
CA SER A 178 13.65 -4.62 16.87
C SER A 178 13.41 -3.31 17.61
N ILE A 179 12.94 -2.27 16.90
CA ILE A 179 12.62 -0.96 17.49
C ILE A 179 11.53 -1.11 18.55
N VAL A 180 10.41 -1.78 18.25
CA VAL A 180 9.28 -1.86 19.18
C VAL A 180 9.60 -2.65 20.44
N LEU A 181 10.44 -3.69 20.33
CA LEU A 181 10.91 -4.44 21.51
C LEU A 181 11.80 -3.59 22.41
N ARG A 182 12.67 -2.76 21.83
CA ARG A 182 13.46 -1.77 22.60
C ARG A 182 12.61 -0.64 23.15
N ALA A 183 11.59 -0.21 22.41
CA ALA A 183 10.63 0.77 22.88
C ALA A 183 9.89 0.25 24.11
N LYS A 184 9.46 -1.01 24.11
CA LYS A 184 8.80 -1.67 25.26
C LYS A 184 9.59 -1.52 26.56
N GLU A 185 10.89 -1.78 26.51
CA GLU A 185 11.80 -1.66 27.67
C GLU A 185 11.84 -0.21 28.18
N LYS A 186 12.01 0.76 27.29
CA LYS A 186 12.07 2.19 27.64
C LYS A 186 10.74 2.74 28.16
N LEU A 187 9.63 2.33 27.54
CA LEU A 187 8.29 2.77 27.93
C LEU A 187 7.89 2.25 29.31
N ARG A 188 8.31 1.03 29.68
CA ARG A 188 8.16 0.50 31.04
C ARG A 188 8.94 1.31 32.06
N GLN A 189 10.18 1.70 31.76
CA GLN A 189 10.99 2.55 32.65
C GLN A 189 10.34 3.92 32.89
N ASN A 190 9.71 4.49 31.86
CA ASN A 190 9.00 5.77 31.94
C ASN A 190 7.55 5.67 32.46
N LYS A 191 7.11 4.49 32.93
CA LYS A 191 5.74 4.24 33.45
C LYS A 191 4.62 4.65 32.46
N CYS A 192 4.85 4.50 31.16
CA CYS A 192 3.84 4.79 30.14
C CYS A 192 2.65 3.82 30.25
N ASN A 193 1.42 4.32 30.18
CA ASN A 193 0.24 3.48 30.17
C ASN A 193 0.01 2.89 28.77
N PHE A 194 0.21 1.58 28.63
CA PHE A 194 0.03 0.86 27.36
C PHE A 194 -1.44 0.82 26.90
N ASP A 195 -2.39 1.08 27.79
CA ASP A 195 -3.83 1.13 27.47
C ASP A 195 -4.21 2.37 26.67
N TYR A 196 -3.37 3.41 26.71
CA TYR A 196 -3.53 4.68 25.99
C TYR A 196 -2.36 4.92 25.02
N LEU A 197 -1.73 3.85 24.54
CA LEU A 197 -0.61 3.95 23.60
C LEU A 197 -1.04 3.46 22.22
N THR A 198 -0.86 4.30 21.20
CA THR A 198 -0.89 3.86 19.80
C THR A 198 0.53 3.68 19.27
N VAL A 199 0.69 2.81 18.27
CA VAL A 199 1.95 2.59 17.57
C VAL A 199 1.72 2.83 16.08
N SER A 200 2.55 3.68 15.47
CA SER A 200 2.48 4.03 14.05
C SER A 200 3.68 3.47 13.29
N SER A 201 3.42 2.76 12.20
CA SER A 201 4.44 2.34 11.23
C SER A 201 4.68 3.48 10.25
N CYS A 202 5.88 4.07 10.27
CA CYS A 202 6.23 5.25 9.50
C CYS A 202 7.46 4.99 8.62
N ASP A 203 7.32 5.19 7.31
CA ASP A 203 8.48 5.22 6.43
C ASP A 203 9.24 6.54 6.62
N ALA A 204 10.53 6.51 6.29
CA ALA A 204 11.45 7.62 6.50
C ALA A 204 11.07 8.90 5.71
N ASP A 205 10.24 8.81 4.68
CA ASP A 205 9.82 9.88 3.78
C ASP A 205 8.38 10.38 3.98
N HIS A 206 7.65 9.85 4.97
CA HIS A 206 6.28 10.24 5.25
C HIS A 206 6.16 11.65 5.87
N VAL A 207 5.30 12.47 5.27
CA VAL A 207 4.98 13.82 5.75
C VAL A 207 3.53 13.87 6.19
N TYR A 208 3.31 14.01 7.49
CA TYR A 208 1.98 14.02 8.11
C TYR A 208 1.28 15.38 7.97
N HIS A 209 -0.05 15.36 7.81
CA HIS A 209 -0.87 16.55 8.04
C HIS A 209 -0.71 17.06 9.47
N PRO A 210 -0.70 18.38 9.75
CA PRO A 210 -0.49 18.93 11.10
C PRO A 210 -1.47 18.44 12.18
N GLN A 211 -2.67 17.99 11.79
CA GLN A 211 -3.68 17.48 12.71
C GLN A 211 -3.78 15.95 12.74
N HIS A 212 -2.85 15.24 12.12
CA HIS A 212 -2.95 13.77 12.00
C HIS A 212 -3.06 13.08 13.36
N PHE A 213 -2.18 13.41 14.30
CA PHE A 213 -2.18 12.74 15.61
C PHE A 213 -3.30 13.21 16.53
N ALA A 214 -3.80 14.44 16.34
CA ALA A 214 -5.05 14.88 16.99
C ALA A 214 -6.24 14.05 16.50
N TYR A 215 -6.35 13.85 15.18
CA TYR A 215 -7.42 13.01 14.62
C TYR A 215 -7.28 11.54 15.03
N LEU A 216 -6.05 11.01 15.08
CA LEU A 216 -5.80 9.66 15.61
C LEU A 216 -6.23 9.54 17.08
N THR A 217 -5.93 10.54 17.91
CA THR A 217 -6.38 10.57 19.32
C THR A 217 -7.91 10.53 19.40
N TYR A 218 -8.58 11.38 18.63
CA TYR A 218 -10.04 11.40 18.56
C TYR A 218 -10.58 9.99 18.21
N LYS A 219 -10.10 9.40 17.11
CA LYS A 219 -10.54 8.07 16.67
C LYS A 219 -10.26 6.96 17.69
N PHE A 220 -9.12 7.06 18.39
CA PHE A 220 -8.77 6.11 19.44
C PHE A 220 -9.71 6.19 20.64
N LEU A 221 -10.11 7.39 21.06
CA LEU A 221 -10.96 7.57 22.26
C LEU A 221 -12.44 7.37 21.97
N ASP A 222 -12.91 7.81 20.80
CA ASP A 222 -14.30 7.71 20.33
C ASP A 222 -14.75 6.25 20.12
N SER A 223 -13.83 5.36 19.77
CA SER A 223 -14.17 3.97 19.45
C SER A 223 -14.10 3.05 20.68
N PRO A 224 -15.20 2.39 21.10
CA PRO A 224 -15.14 1.34 22.12
C PRO A 224 -14.31 0.13 21.65
N ALA A 225 -14.19 -0.06 20.33
CA ALA A 225 -13.40 -1.12 19.71
C ALA A 225 -11.94 -0.72 19.47
N ARG A 226 -11.41 0.36 20.09
CA ARG A 226 -10.04 0.88 19.87
C ARG A 226 -8.89 -0.12 19.95
N TYR A 227 -9.07 -1.26 20.65
CA TYR A 227 -8.08 -2.32 20.71
C TYR A 227 -8.19 -3.37 19.58
N GLU A 228 -9.15 -3.19 18.67
CA GLU A 228 -9.46 -4.00 17.50
C GLU A 228 -9.59 -3.09 16.25
N ARG A 229 -8.84 -1.98 16.23
CA ARG A 229 -8.80 -1.02 15.12
C ARG A 229 -7.38 -0.75 14.65
N ILE A 230 -7.27 -0.57 13.34
CA ILE A 230 -6.09 -0.05 12.65
C ILE A 230 -6.51 1.23 11.94
N TRP A 231 -5.74 2.29 12.07
CA TRP A 231 -6.04 3.58 11.46
C TRP A 231 -5.07 3.88 10.32
N GLN A 232 -5.59 4.21 9.14
CA GLN A 232 -4.78 4.51 7.95
C GLN A 232 -5.09 5.90 7.39
N PRO A 233 -4.10 6.76 7.15
CA PRO A 233 -4.31 8.05 6.50
C PRO A 233 -4.53 7.94 4.98
N ALA A 234 -4.90 9.06 4.37
CA ALA A 234 -4.94 9.22 2.92
C ALA A 234 -3.53 9.35 2.35
N ILE A 235 -2.90 8.22 2.04
CA ILE A 235 -1.52 8.17 1.53
C ILE A 235 -1.48 8.58 0.06
N VAL A 236 -0.65 9.58 -0.24
CA VAL A 236 -0.46 10.15 -1.59
C VAL A 236 1.02 10.33 -1.89
N PHE A 237 1.42 10.20 -3.16
CA PHE A 237 2.81 10.30 -3.59
C PHE A 237 3.16 11.70 -4.13
N TYR A 238 3.03 12.72 -3.27
CA TYR A 238 3.10 14.12 -3.70
C TYR A 238 4.38 14.85 -3.33
N ASN A 239 5.23 14.31 -2.45
CA ASN A 239 6.42 15.02 -1.96
C ASN A 239 7.39 15.43 -3.06
N ASN A 240 7.57 14.57 -4.07
CA ASN A 240 8.45 14.79 -5.22
C ASN A 240 7.71 14.73 -6.57
N PHE A 241 6.38 14.90 -6.57
CA PHE A 241 5.52 14.78 -7.75
C PHE A 241 6.07 15.49 -9.01
N TRP A 242 6.50 16.75 -8.84
CA TRP A 242 7.00 17.57 -9.93
C TRP A 242 8.40 17.21 -10.43
N LYS A 243 9.16 16.42 -9.66
CA LYS A 243 10.50 15.96 -10.06
C LYS A 243 10.44 14.73 -10.95
N LEU A 244 9.40 13.90 -10.80
CA LEU A 244 9.28 12.62 -11.49
C LEU A 244 9.25 12.75 -13.02
N PRO A 245 9.91 11.84 -13.76
CA PRO A 245 9.66 11.60 -15.18
C PRO A 245 8.17 11.35 -15.48
N SER A 246 7.71 11.66 -16.70
CA SER A 246 6.30 11.53 -17.07
C SER A 246 5.74 10.12 -16.82
N LEU A 247 6.46 9.06 -17.24
CA LEU A 247 5.95 7.70 -17.12
C LEU A 247 5.77 7.25 -15.65
N THR A 248 6.76 7.53 -14.79
CA THR A 248 6.63 7.21 -13.35
C THR A 248 5.64 8.13 -12.66
N ARG A 249 5.49 9.38 -13.09
CA ARG A 249 4.48 10.31 -12.55
C ARG A 249 3.06 9.82 -12.84
N VAL A 250 2.81 9.34 -14.05
CA VAL A 250 1.52 8.71 -14.42
C VAL A 250 1.24 7.51 -13.51
N ALA A 251 2.22 6.61 -13.35
CA ALA A 251 2.07 5.43 -12.49
C ALA A 251 1.77 5.80 -11.02
N ASN A 252 2.55 6.71 -10.43
CA ASN A 252 2.36 7.15 -9.03
C ASN A 252 1.08 7.97 -8.83
N THR A 253 0.57 8.63 -9.87
CA THR A 253 -0.75 9.26 -9.85
C THR A 253 -1.84 8.21 -9.65
N PHE A 254 -1.79 7.10 -10.39
CA PHE A 254 -2.74 5.99 -10.19
C PHE A 254 -2.60 5.32 -8.83
N CYS A 255 -1.39 5.21 -8.27
CA CYS A 255 -1.22 4.72 -6.90
C CYS A 255 -1.89 5.66 -5.87
N SER A 256 -1.73 6.98 -6.02
CA SER A 256 -2.35 7.96 -5.11
C SER A 256 -3.89 7.91 -5.20
N ILE A 257 -4.42 7.82 -6.42
CA ILE A 257 -5.85 7.63 -6.68
C ILE A 257 -6.36 6.35 -6.01
N TRP A 258 -5.67 5.23 -6.22
CA TRP A 258 -6.06 3.93 -5.66
C TRP A 258 -6.09 3.96 -4.14
N ASN A 259 -5.01 4.43 -3.52
CA ASN A 259 -4.87 4.52 -2.06
C ASN A 259 -5.97 5.39 -1.43
N THR A 260 -6.27 6.53 -2.05
CA THR A 260 -7.31 7.44 -1.54
C THR A 260 -8.72 6.89 -1.79
N ALA A 261 -8.99 6.29 -2.95
CA ALA A 261 -10.29 5.70 -3.26
C ALA A 261 -10.65 4.57 -2.28
N LEU A 262 -9.70 3.71 -1.95
CA LEU A 262 -9.93 2.56 -1.07
C LEU A 262 -10.40 2.95 0.34
N LEU A 263 -10.09 4.17 0.83
CA LEU A 263 -10.55 4.61 2.14
C LEU A 263 -12.07 4.60 2.29
N ALA A 264 -12.81 4.90 1.22
CA ALA A 264 -14.27 4.85 1.24
C ALA A 264 -14.82 3.41 1.30
N ARG A 265 -13.98 2.40 1.07
CA ARG A 265 -14.33 0.97 1.03
C ARG A 265 -13.87 0.25 2.28
N THR A 266 -14.33 0.73 3.44
CA THR A 266 -14.02 0.15 4.76
C THR A 266 -14.46 -1.31 4.88
N ASP A 267 -15.42 -1.75 4.06
CA ASP A 267 -15.84 -3.15 3.93
C ASP A 267 -14.68 -4.10 3.59
N ARG A 268 -13.62 -3.59 2.97
CA ARG A 268 -12.51 -4.39 2.42
C ARG A 268 -11.15 -3.71 2.51
N LEU A 269 -11.04 -2.65 3.32
CA LEU A 269 -9.81 -1.90 3.47
C LEU A 269 -8.78 -2.72 4.27
N VAL A 270 -7.59 -2.85 3.71
CA VAL A 270 -6.41 -3.48 4.34
C VAL A 270 -5.36 -2.41 4.52
N ASN A 271 -4.66 -2.41 5.66
CA ASN A 271 -3.66 -1.39 5.94
C ASN A 271 -2.41 -1.54 5.06
N GLN A 272 -1.81 -0.41 4.70
CA GLN A 272 -0.69 -0.31 3.75
C GLN A 272 0.19 0.89 4.11
N GLN A 273 1.50 0.76 3.91
CA GLN A 273 2.54 1.81 3.96
C GLN A 273 2.64 2.57 5.30
N ASN A 274 1.60 3.34 5.64
CA ASN A 274 1.42 4.01 6.92
C ASN A 274 0.13 3.58 7.61
N TYR A 275 0.24 3.15 8.85
CA TYR A 275 -0.90 2.86 9.69
C TYR A 275 -0.55 2.99 11.16
N SER A 276 -1.56 3.17 11.98
CA SER A 276 -1.47 3.17 13.43
C SER A 276 -2.38 2.09 14.01
N LEU A 277 -2.00 1.51 15.13
CA LEU A 277 -2.84 0.58 15.89
C LEU A 277 -2.58 0.74 17.37
N SER A 278 -3.48 0.24 18.21
CA SER A 278 -3.21 0.23 19.66
C SER A 278 -2.02 -0.67 20.00
N TRP A 279 -1.28 -0.31 21.04
CA TRP A 279 -0.22 -1.17 21.58
C TRP A 279 -0.76 -2.55 21.94
N LYS A 280 -1.94 -2.61 22.57
CA LYS A 280 -2.60 -3.88 22.93
C LYS A 280 -2.81 -4.79 21.73
N LEU A 281 -3.29 -4.24 20.61
CA LEU A 281 -3.49 -5.02 19.40
C LEU A 281 -2.15 -5.55 18.88
N LEU A 282 -1.14 -4.68 18.78
CA LEU A 282 0.18 -5.04 18.27
C LEU A 282 0.86 -6.12 19.14
N GLU A 283 0.77 -6.00 20.46
CA GLU A 283 1.31 -6.98 21.40
C GLU A 283 0.54 -8.31 21.33
N SER A 284 -0.79 -8.28 21.18
CA SER A 284 -1.62 -9.49 21.09
C SER A 284 -1.30 -10.39 19.89
N ILE A 285 -0.76 -9.80 18.83
CA ILE A 285 -0.35 -10.50 17.59
C ILE A 285 1.14 -10.80 17.54
N ASP A 286 1.88 -10.57 18.64
CA ASP A 286 3.34 -10.70 18.71
C ASP A 286 4.07 -9.85 17.66
N PHE A 287 3.71 -8.57 17.53
CA PHE A 287 4.41 -7.59 16.70
C PHE A 287 4.56 -8.00 15.20
N TRP A 288 5.50 -7.38 14.47
CA TRP A 288 5.82 -7.73 13.08
C TRP A 288 6.52 -9.08 12.96
N ASP A 289 6.16 -9.86 11.94
CA ASP A 289 6.86 -11.10 11.58
C ASP A 289 8.21 -10.74 10.94
N PRO A 290 9.36 -11.11 11.52
CA PRO A 290 10.69 -10.75 10.99
C PRO A 290 11.07 -11.49 9.69
N GLU A 291 10.31 -12.51 9.29
CA GLU A 291 10.56 -13.29 8.08
C GLU A 291 9.73 -12.84 6.87
N VAL A 292 8.75 -11.94 7.04
CA VAL A 292 7.74 -11.62 6.01
C VAL A 292 7.95 -10.23 5.41
N ILE A 293 8.28 -10.20 4.10
CA ILE A 293 8.47 -8.96 3.33
C ILE A 293 7.20 -8.10 3.21
N PRO A 294 6.00 -8.62 2.86
CA PRO A 294 4.78 -7.83 2.77
C PRO A 294 4.15 -7.63 4.16
N GLU A 295 4.82 -6.86 5.02
CA GLU A 295 4.51 -6.76 6.43
C GLU A 295 3.18 -6.07 6.73
N ASP A 296 2.77 -5.13 5.88
CA ASP A 296 1.56 -4.35 6.07
C ASP A 296 0.31 -5.22 6.03
N TYR A 297 0.17 -6.00 4.96
CA TYR A 297 -0.91 -6.99 4.78
C TYR A 297 -0.82 -8.09 5.83
N ARG A 298 0.40 -8.54 6.14
CA ARG A 298 0.63 -9.56 7.16
C ARG A 298 0.09 -9.12 8.52
N ILE A 299 0.36 -7.88 8.94
CA ILE A 299 -0.17 -7.33 10.21
C ILE A 299 -1.71 -7.34 10.22
N PHE A 300 -2.35 -6.93 9.13
CA PHE A 300 -3.81 -6.97 9.02
C PHE A 300 -4.35 -8.39 9.23
N PHE A 301 -3.84 -9.35 8.47
CA PHE A 301 -4.38 -10.71 8.50
C PHE A 301 -4.03 -11.45 9.80
N LYS A 302 -2.85 -11.20 10.38
CA LYS A 302 -2.53 -11.66 11.75
C LYS A 302 -3.56 -11.16 12.75
N ALA A 303 -3.84 -9.86 12.76
CA ALA A 303 -4.84 -9.27 13.63
C ALA A 303 -6.25 -9.81 13.34
N PHE A 304 -6.62 -9.95 12.07
CA PHE A 304 -7.91 -10.46 11.65
C PHE A 304 -8.18 -11.86 12.17
N PHE A 305 -7.25 -12.79 11.95
CA PHE A 305 -7.40 -14.16 12.40
C PHE A 305 -7.30 -14.27 13.93
N LYS A 306 -6.42 -13.49 14.58
CA LYS A 306 -6.24 -13.51 16.04
C LYS A 306 -7.44 -12.96 16.80
N THR A 307 -8.07 -11.91 16.30
CA THR A 307 -9.22 -11.24 16.95
C THR A 307 -10.57 -11.90 16.63
N GLY A 308 -10.58 -13.05 15.94
CA GLY A 308 -11.84 -13.69 15.53
C GLY A 308 -12.60 -12.89 14.46
N GLY A 309 -11.88 -12.11 13.65
CA GLY A 309 -12.43 -11.35 12.54
C GLY A 309 -12.94 -9.95 12.89
N LYS A 310 -12.69 -9.48 14.11
CA LYS A 310 -13.19 -8.19 14.62
C LYS A 310 -12.35 -6.99 14.23
N VAL A 311 -11.06 -7.19 13.91
CA VAL A 311 -10.20 -6.08 13.50
C VAL A 311 -10.77 -5.37 12.28
N GLU A 312 -10.74 -4.05 12.24
CA GLU A 312 -11.15 -3.27 11.07
C GLU A 312 -10.15 -2.14 10.82
N VAL A 313 -10.03 -1.72 9.57
CA VAL A 313 -9.27 -0.52 9.21
C VAL A 313 -10.21 0.67 9.13
N GLU A 314 -9.95 1.67 9.96
CA GLU A 314 -10.65 2.94 9.97
C GLU A 314 -9.80 4.03 9.28
N PRO A 315 -10.33 4.70 8.26
CA PRO A 315 -9.60 5.80 7.62
C PRO A 315 -9.44 7.01 8.54
N ILE A 316 -8.22 7.57 8.55
CA ILE A 316 -7.96 8.95 8.91
C ILE A 316 -8.03 9.74 7.60
N TYR A 317 -9.12 10.46 7.36
CA TYR A 317 -9.31 11.26 6.15
C TYR A 317 -8.45 12.55 6.15
N LEU A 318 -7.17 12.44 6.49
CA LEU A 318 -6.18 13.50 6.31
C LEU A 318 -5.04 12.98 5.44
N PRO A 319 -4.48 13.83 4.56
CA PRO A 319 -3.41 13.41 3.68
C PRO A 319 -2.14 13.08 4.46
N LEU A 320 -1.46 12.05 4.01
CA LEU A 320 -0.07 11.77 4.35
C LEU A 320 0.70 11.66 3.03
N SER A 321 1.69 12.51 2.85
CA SER A 321 2.44 12.59 1.60
C SER A 321 3.75 11.82 1.69
N ALA A 322 3.99 10.92 0.75
CA ALA A 322 5.20 10.10 0.60
C ALA A 322 5.99 10.50 -0.65
N ASP A 323 7.27 10.11 -0.74
CA ASP A 323 8.01 10.21 -1.99
C ASP A 323 7.59 9.07 -2.93
N ALA A 324 7.43 9.36 -4.21
CA ALA A 324 7.49 8.35 -5.26
C ALA A 324 8.94 7.85 -5.44
N ALA A 325 9.15 6.71 -6.10
CA ALA A 325 10.51 6.23 -6.38
C ALA A 325 11.22 7.19 -7.35
N GLU A 326 12.31 7.81 -6.89
CA GLU A 326 13.14 8.75 -7.65
C GLU A 326 14.60 8.39 -7.46
N SER A 327 15.39 8.48 -8.53
CA SER A 327 16.83 8.25 -8.51
C SER A 327 17.55 9.35 -9.31
N THR A 328 18.88 9.27 -9.39
CA THR A 328 19.73 10.34 -9.95
C THR A 328 19.60 10.54 -11.46
N SER A 329 19.00 9.60 -12.19
CA SER A 329 18.76 9.71 -13.63
C SER A 329 17.41 9.13 -14.04
N PHE A 330 16.98 9.46 -15.26
CA PHE A 330 15.74 8.92 -15.84
C PHE A 330 15.73 7.38 -15.77
N TRP A 331 16.71 6.70 -16.37
CA TRP A 331 16.74 5.24 -16.42
C TRP A 331 16.84 4.59 -15.05
N ARG A 332 17.63 5.16 -14.13
CA ARG A 332 17.70 4.66 -12.76
C ARG A 332 16.36 4.81 -12.04
N THR A 333 15.63 5.90 -12.28
CA THR A 333 14.29 6.13 -11.74
C THR A 333 13.30 5.09 -12.25
N MET A 334 13.35 4.75 -13.55
CA MET A 334 12.50 3.70 -14.13
C MET A 334 12.79 2.34 -13.48
N ILE A 335 14.05 1.95 -13.36
CA ILE A 335 14.45 0.69 -12.72
C ILE A 335 14.02 0.68 -11.24
N ASN A 336 14.24 1.78 -10.51
CA ASN A 336 13.86 1.89 -9.11
C ASN A 336 12.34 1.75 -8.92
N GLN A 337 11.54 2.36 -9.79
CA GLN A 337 10.08 2.23 -9.78
C GLN A 337 9.63 0.79 -10.09
N TYR A 338 10.23 0.15 -11.09
CA TYR A 338 9.95 -1.25 -11.43
C TYR A 338 10.22 -2.17 -10.23
N GLU A 339 11.38 -2.03 -9.58
CA GLU A 339 11.76 -2.83 -8.42
C GLU A 339 10.84 -2.59 -7.21
N GLN A 340 10.39 -1.35 -7.01
CA GLN A 340 9.42 -1.02 -5.96
C GLN A 340 8.09 -1.76 -6.19
N PHE A 341 7.55 -1.71 -7.41
CA PHE A 341 6.28 -2.35 -7.71
C PHE A 341 6.36 -3.87 -7.76
N LYS A 342 7.50 -4.44 -8.18
CA LYS A 342 7.76 -5.88 -8.07
C LYS A 342 7.73 -6.34 -6.61
N ARG A 343 8.31 -5.55 -5.70
CA ARG A 343 8.28 -5.82 -4.25
C ARG A 343 6.87 -5.72 -3.68
N TRP A 344 6.04 -4.79 -4.16
CA TRP A 344 4.63 -4.73 -3.77
C TRP A 344 3.83 -5.92 -4.31
N ALA A 345 4.03 -6.28 -5.58
CA ALA A 345 3.41 -7.46 -6.17
C ALA A 345 3.87 -8.77 -5.52
N TRP A 346 5.05 -8.79 -4.88
CA TRP A 346 5.48 -9.91 -4.04
C TRP A 346 4.59 -10.15 -2.80
N GLY A 347 3.61 -9.27 -2.55
CA GLY A 347 2.50 -9.51 -1.61
C GLY A 347 1.80 -10.85 -1.81
N VAL A 348 1.82 -11.41 -3.03
CA VAL A 348 1.30 -12.77 -3.31
C VAL A 348 2.02 -13.89 -2.55
N SER A 349 3.22 -13.64 -2.01
CA SER A 349 3.88 -14.56 -1.10
C SER A 349 3.15 -14.74 0.23
N ASP A 350 2.22 -13.84 0.56
CA ASP A 350 1.37 -13.93 1.76
C ASP A 350 0.09 -14.75 1.54
N ASP A 351 -0.31 -15.00 0.29
CA ASP A 351 -1.52 -15.75 -0.05
C ASP A 351 -1.57 -17.14 0.60
N PRO A 352 -0.48 -17.93 0.64
CA PRO A 352 -0.49 -19.23 1.32
C PRO A 352 -0.86 -19.11 2.81
N TYR A 353 -0.40 -18.06 3.49
CA TYR A 353 -0.74 -17.81 4.89
C TYR A 353 -2.23 -17.48 5.03
N ILE A 354 -2.71 -16.53 4.23
CA ILE A 354 -4.11 -16.07 4.26
C ILE A 354 -5.08 -17.23 3.96
N ILE A 355 -4.79 -18.01 2.92
CA ILE A 355 -5.63 -19.15 2.50
C ILE A 355 -5.64 -20.24 3.57
N LYS A 356 -4.49 -20.60 4.16
CA LYS A 356 -4.46 -21.61 5.24
C LYS A 356 -5.28 -21.16 6.44
N HIS A 357 -5.09 -19.91 6.87
CA HIS A 357 -5.82 -19.37 8.02
C HIS A 357 -7.32 -19.18 7.74
N PHE A 358 -7.74 -18.97 6.49
CA PHE A 358 -9.15 -19.00 6.11
C PHE A 358 -9.84 -20.33 6.49
N PHE A 359 -9.16 -21.47 6.28
CA PHE A 359 -9.69 -22.80 6.60
C PHE A 359 -9.53 -23.18 8.07
N ILE A 360 -8.44 -22.76 8.71
CA ILE A 360 -8.15 -23.09 10.12
C ILE A 360 -9.05 -22.27 11.07
N SER A 361 -9.33 -21.01 10.74
CA SER A 361 -10.09 -20.10 11.61
C SER A 361 -11.59 -20.38 11.51
N ARG A 362 -12.07 -21.38 12.27
CA ARG A 362 -13.48 -21.82 12.29
C ARG A 362 -14.40 -20.89 13.09
N SER A 363 -13.86 -20.10 14.00
CA SER A 363 -14.62 -19.16 14.85
C SER A 363 -15.14 -17.92 14.10
N ILE A 364 -14.57 -17.60 12.94
CA ILE A 364 -14.91 -16.41 12.16
C ILE A 364 -16.04 -16.76 11.19
N SER A 365 -17.06 -15.90 11.10
CA SER A 365 -18.15 -16.08 10.14
C SER A 365 -17.63 -16.18 8.71
N LEU A 366 -18.23 -17.08 7.94
CA LEU A 366 -17.79 -17.36 6.57
C LEU A 366 -17.93 -16.12 5.67
N SER A 367 -19.01 -15.33 5.84
CA SER A 367 -19.22 -14.09 5.10
C SER A 367 -18.09 -13.07 5.34
N ASN A 368 -17.69 -12.85 6.59
CA ASN A 368 -16.62 -11.92 6.93
C ASN A 368 -15.27 -12.38 6.36
N LYS A 369 -14.99 -13.69 6.41
CA LYS A 369 -13.79 -14.25 5.79
C LYS A 369 -13.79 -14.09 4.27
N ILE A 370 -14.91 -14.40 3.61
CA ILE A 370 -15.01 -14.33 2.14
C ILE A 370 -14.77 -12.89 1.67
N ILE A 371 -15.44 -11.89 2.26
CA ILE A 371 -15.31 -10.50 1.82
C ILE A 371 -13.85 -10.03 1.83
N ARG A 372 -13.08 -10.36 2.86
CA ARG A 372 -11.70 -9.88 3.01
C ARG A 372 -10.68 -10.74 2.27
N VAL A 373 -10.77 -12.06 2.39
CA VAL A 373 -9.82 -12.98 1.77
C VAL A 373 -10.02 -13.02 0.26
N PHE A 374 -11.26 -13.17 -0.22
CA PHE A 374 -11.51 -13.21 -1.66
C PHE A 374 -11.09 -11.91 -2.34
N LYS A 375 -11.33 -10.76 -1.69
CA LYS A 375 -10.94 -9.47 -2.26
C LYS A 375 -9.43 -9.34 -2.46
N VAL A 376 -8.63 -9.74 -1.47
CA VAL A 376 -7.17 -9.70 -1.57
C VAL A 376 -6.67 -10.67 -2.63
N LEU A 377 -7.22 -11.88 -2.69
CA LEU A 377 -6.88 -12.84 -3.74
C LEU A 377 -7.29 -12.35 -5.15
N GLU A 378 -8.46 -11.73 -5.29
CA GLU A 378 -8.90 -11.09 -6.53
C GLU A 378 -7.91 -10.00 -6.95
N ASP A 379 -7.54 -9.10 -6.04
CA ASP A 379 -6.60 -8.01 -6.35
C ASP A 379 -5.22 -8.56 -6.72
N HIS A 380 -4.71 -9.55 -5.99
CA HIS A 380 -3.44 -10.21 -6.29
C HIS A 380 -3.48 -10.91 -7.65
N PHE A 381 -4.46 -11.77 -7.91
CA PHE A 381 -4.50 -12.60 -9.13
C PHE A 381 -4.73 -11.77 -10.39
N LEU A 382 -5.54 -10.72 -10.29
CA LEU A 382 -5.87 -9.84 -11.42
C LEU A 382 -4.79 -8.77 -11.66
N TRP A 383 -3.93 -8.46 -10.69
CA TRP A 383 -2.89 -7.42 -10.82
C TRP A 383 -2.10 -7.55 -12.13
N PRO A 384 -1.41 -8.67 -12.44
CA PRO A 384 -0.67 -8.81 -13.69
C PRO A 384 -1.56 -8.99 -14.92
N ALA A 385 -2.80 -9.49 -14.75
CA ALA A 385 -3.66 -9.91 -15.85
C ALA A 385 -4.47 -8.76 -16.47
N ASN A 386 -4.91 -7.80 -15.66
CA ASN A 386 -5.82 -6.72 -16.08
C ASN A 386 -5.32 -6.00 -17.33
N TRP A 387 -4.03 -5.66 -17.41
CA TRP A 387 -3.49 -4.91 -18.54
C TRP A 387 -3.61 -5.69 -19.87
N PHE A 388 -3.31 -6.99 -19.87
CA PHE A 388 -3.38 -7.83 -21.06
C PHE A 388 -4.83 -8.01 -21.52
N LEU A 389 -5.75 -8.23 -20.58
CA LEU A 389 -7.16 -8.41 -20.89
C LEU A 389 -7.77 -7.16 -21.53
N ILE A 390 -7.48 -5.97 -20.98
CA ILE A 390 -7.98 -4.68 -21.52
C ILE A 390 -7.31 -4.33 -22.85
N THR A 391 -5.99 -4.46 -22.93
CA THR A 391 -5.22 -3.88 -24.06
C THR A 391 -5.17 -4.82 -25.26
N ILE A 392 -5.09 -6.12 -25.01
CA ILE A 392 -4.82 -7.13 -26.03
C ILE A 392 -6.04 -8.06 -26.23
N GLY A 393 -6.86 -8.27 -25.20
CA GLY A 393 -7.97 -9.24 -25.21
C GLY A 393 -8.89 -9.10 -26.44
N ILE A 394 -9.34 -7.89 -26.74
CA ILE A 394 -10.29 -7.59 -27.84
C ILE A 394 -9.76 -8.06 -29.19
N ASN A 395 -8.50 -7.74 -29.50
CA ASN A 395 -7.94 -7.94 -30.82
C ASN A 395 -7.49 -9.39 -31.04
N VAL A 396 -7.14 -10.12 -29.98
CA VAL A 396 -6.58 -11.47 -30.07
C VAL A 396 -7.54 -12.43 -30.78
N VAL A 397 -8.82 -12.47 -30.41
CA VAL A 397 -9.76 -13.41 -31.02
C VAL A 397 -9.96 -13.11 -32.50
N SER A 398 -10.14 -11.82 -32.83
CA SER A 398 -10.40 -11.39 -34.20
C SER A 398 -9.20 -11.57 -35.13
N LEU A 399 -7.98 -11.46 -34.60
CA LEU A 399 -6.74 -11.65 -35.34
C LEU A 399 -6.39 -13.14 -35.50
N LEU A 400 -6.58 -13.95 -34.45
CA LEU A 400 -6.16 -15.35 -34.44
C LEU A 400 -7.16 -16.28 -35.13
N ASN A 401 -8.43 -15.91 -35.24
CA ASN A 401 -9.47 -16.75 -35.85
C ASN A 401 -10.32 -15.98 -36.88
N PRO A 402 -9.86 -15.87 -38.14
CA PRO A 402 -10.58 -15.15 -39.20
C PRO A 402 -11.98 -15.70 -39.50
N SER A 403 -12.20 -17.00 -39.30
CA SER A 403 -13.51 -17.64 -39.48
C SER A 403 -14.50 -17.15 -38.42
N PHE A 404 -14.05 -17.02 -37.17
CA PHE A 404 -14.87 -16.48 -36.10
C PHE A 404 -15.20 -15.00 -36.32
N SER A 405 -14.25 -14.20 -36.84
CA SER A 405 -14.47 -12.78 -37.15
C SER A 405 -15.59 -12.52 -38.17
N ARG A 406 -15.95 -13.52 -38.98
CA ARG A 406 -17.08 -13.44 -39.93
C ARG A 406 -18.43 -13.78 -39.31
N THR A 407 -18.45 -14.28 -38.08
CA THR A 407 -19.71 -14.51 -37.33
C THR A 407 -20.25 -13.19 -36.81
N VAL A 408 -21.55 -13.17 -36.48
CA VAL A 408 -22.20 -11.98 -35.90
C VAL A 408 -21.49 -11.54 -34.61
N ILE A 409 -21.15 -12.48 -33.74
CA ILE A 409 -20.47 -12.18 -32.47
C ILE A 409 -19.03 -11.73 -32.71
N GLY A 410 -18.28 -12.39 -33.58
CA GLY A 410 -16.91 -11.98 -33.90
C GLY A 410 -16.82 -10.59 -34.53
N TYR A 411 -17.80 -10.22 -35.37
CA TYR A 411 -17.88 -8.89 -35.98
C TYR A 411 -18.27 -7.79 -34.99
N THR A 412 -19.23 -8.08 -34.09
CA THR A 412 -19.77 -7.08 -33.13
C THR A 412 -18.93 -6.94 -31.86
N LEU A 413 -18.16 -7.96 -31.47
CA LEU A 413 -17.35 -7.98 -30.25
C LEU A 413 -16.43 -6.75 -30.10
N PRO A 414 -15.59 -6.36 -31.10
CA PRO A 414 -14.74 -5.18 -30.96
C PRO A 414 -15.53 -3.88 -30.81
N GLN A 415 -16.70 -3.77 -31.44
CA GLN A 415 -17.55 -2.57 -31.37
C GLN A 415 -18.15 -2.40 -29.97
N ILE A 416 -18.72 -3.48 -29.41
CA ILE A 416 -19.30 -3.48 -28.06
C ILE A 416 -18.22 -3.21 -27.02
N SER A 417 -17.10 -3.94 -27.11
CA SER A 417 -15.98 -3.77 -26.18
C SER A 417 -15.42 -2.34 -26.23
N SER A 418 -15.18 -1.80 -27.43
CA SER A 418 -14.71 -0.41 -27.58
C SER A 418 -15.68 0.61 -27.00
N ALA A 419 -17.00 0.40 -27.16
CA ALA A 419 -18.01 1.27 -26.56
C ALA A 419 -17.94 1.24 -25.02
N ILE A 420 -17.83 0.05 -24.42
CA ILE A 420 -17.69 -0.10 -22.97
C ILE A 420 -16.41 0.61 -22.47
N LEU A 421 -15.27 0.38 -23.12
CA LEU A 421 -14.00 1.00 -22.74
C LEU A 421 -14.00 2.52 -22.94
N THR A 422 -14.69 3.03 -23.95
CA THR A 422 -14.87 4.49 -24.12
C THR A 422 -15.66 5.10 -22.97
N VAL A 423 -16.70 4.42 -22.47
CA VAL A 423 -17.41 4.86 -21.26
C VAL A 423 -16.48 4.86 -20.05
N CYS A 424 -15.56 3.89 -19.93
CA CYS A 424 -14.56 3.86 -18.86
C CYS A 424 -13.64 5.11 -18.87
N LEU A 425 -13.35 5.69 -20.05
CA LEU A 425 -12.55 6.91 -20.16
C LEU A 425 -13.24 8.14 -19.54
N VAL A 426 -14.57 8.17 -19.51
CA VAL A 426 -15.33 9.24 -18.82
C VAL A 426 -15.09 9.17 -17.31
N PHE A 427 -15.19 7.97 -16.73
CA PHE A 427 -14.92 7.74 -15.30
C PHE A 427 -13.46 8.01 -14.92
N LEU A 428 -12.53 7.62 -15.79
CA LEU A 428 -11.12 7.99 -15.67
C LEU A 428 -10.94 9.51 -15.63
N SER A 429 -11.60 10.26 -16.53
CA SER A 429 -11.50 11.71 -16.57
C SER A 429 -11.94 12.37 -15.26
N PHE A 430 -13.06 11.91 -14.67
CA PHE A 430 -13.51 12.39 -13.36
C PHE A 430 -12.48 12.15 -12.25
N ILE A 431 -11.89 10.95 -12.20
CA ILE A 431 -10.88 10.61 -11.19
C ILE A 431 -9.63 11.48 -11.34
N LEU A 432 -9.17 11.70 -12.58
CA LEU A 432 -8.01 12.55 -12.84
C LEU A 432 -8.24 14.01 -12.43
N ILE A 433 -9.47 14.52 -12.56
CA ILE A 433 -9.86 15.84 -12.06
C ILE A 433 -9.83 15.88 -10.53
N ILE A 434 -10.37 14.85 -9.86
CA ILE A 434 -10.37 14.74 -8.39
C ILE A 434 -8.93 14.72 -7.85
N ASP A 435 -8.04 13.93 -8.46
CA ASP A 435 -6.62 13.89 -8.09
C ASP A 435 -5.94 15.23 -8.36
N ALA A 436 -6.22 15.88 -9.50
CA ALA A 436 -5.65 17.19 -9.82
C ALA A 436 -5.94 18.27 -8.76
N LYS A 437 -7.13 18.22 -8.12
CA LYS A 437 -7.50 19.13 -7.02
C LYS A 437 -6.77 18.86 -5.70
N GLN A 438 -6.08 17.72 -5.56
CA GLN A 438 -5.36 17.32 -4.35
C GLN A 438 -3.84 17.53 -4.47
N ARG A 439 -3.32 17.64 -5.70
CA ARG A 439 -1.89 17.78 -5.97
C ARG A 439 -1.29 19.08 -5.40
N PRO A 440 0.02 19.07 -5.09
CA PRO A 440 0.73 20.27 -4.70
C PRO A 440 0.78 21.28 -5.86
N PRO A 441 0.73 22.60 -5.55
CA PRO A 441 0.82 23.62 -6.58
C PRO A 441 2.15 23.54 -7.33
N ARG A 442 2.17 24.01 -8.58
CA ARG A 442 3.38 24.05 -9.42
C ARG A 442 4.45 24.92 -8.71
N PRO A 443 5.64 24.36 -8.41
CA PRO A 443 6.72 25.15 -7.84
C PRO A 443 7.35 26.06 -8.89
N SER A 444 8.06 27.11 -8.45
CA SER A 444 8.64 28.14 -9.32
C SER A 444 9.58 27.58 -10.39
N TRP A 445 10.38 26.55 -10.05
CA TRP A 445 11.37 25.92 -10.92
C TRP A 445 10.79 25.03 -12.02
N VAL A 446 9.50 24.67 -11.96
CA VAL A 446 8.85 23.87 -13.03
C VAL A 446 8.32 24.82 -14.11
N PRO A 447 8.70 24.67 -15.39
CA PRO A 447 8.15 25.48 -16.47
C PRO A 447 6.62 25.40 -16.55
N ARG A 448 5.94 26.52 -16.79
CA ARG A 448 4.47 26.56 -16.90
C ARG A 448 3.96 25.62 -18.00
N ILE A 449 4.68 25.52 -19.11
CA ILE A 449 4.31 24.66 -20.23
C ILE A 449 4.26 23.17 -19.82
N ARG A 450 5.19 22.71 -18.97
CA ARG A 450 5.19 21.34 -18.44
C ARG A 450 3.96 21.07 -17.57
N SER A 451 3.57 22.04 -16.75
CA SER A 451 2.35 21.94 -15.94
C SER A 451 1.08 21.92 -16.79
N PHE A 452 1.05 22.68 -17.89
CA PHE A 452 -0.09 22.73 -18.82
C PHE A 452 -0.21 21.44 -19.64
N LEU A 453 0.91 20.87 -20.08
CA LEU A 453 0.95 19.62 -20.86
C LEU A 453 0.76 18.36 -20.00
N PHE A 454 0.82 18.47 -18.67
CA PHE A 454 0.70 17.32 -17.76
C PHE A 454 -0.51 16.41 -18.05
N PRO A 455 -1.74 16.92 -18.29
CA PRO A 455 -2.87 16.06 -18.62
C PRO A 455 -2.65 15.18 -19.87
N LEU A 456 -1.79 15.59 -20.80
CA LEU A 456 -1.44 14.79 -21.98
C LEU A 456 -0.48 13.63 -21.63
N GLU A 457 0.20 13.67 -20.47
CA GLU A 457 1.05 12.56 -20.03
C GLU A 457 0.23 11.26 -19.84
N PHE A 458 -1.07 11.34 -19.57
CA PHE A 458 -1.93 10.15 -19.41
C PHE A 458 -2.16 9.35 -20.69
N VAL A 459 -1.81 9.88 -21.86
CA VAL A 459 -1.72 9.08 -23.11
C VAL A 459 -0.68 7.96 -22.95
N LEU A 460 0.33 8.14 -22.09
CA LEU A 460 1.34 7.13 -21.77
C LEU A 460 0.84 6.03 -20.81
N MET A 461 -0.41 6.08 -20.35
CA MET A 461 -0.94 5.13 -19.38
C MET A 461 -0.87 3.66 -19.82
N PRO A 462 -1.16 3.28 -21.07
CA PRO A 462 -0.98 1.89 -21.50
C PRO A 462 0.48 1.45 -21.36
N LEU A 463 1.44 2.31 -21.71
CA LEU A 463 2.87 2.02 -21.57
C LEU A 463 3.31 1.96 -20.10
N ALA A 464 2.86 2.91 -19.28
CA ALA A 464 3.14 2.95 -17.85
C ALA A 464 2.54 1.73 -17.15
N GLY A 465 1.30 1.38 -17.46
CA GLY A 465 0.60 0.21 -16.95
C GLY A 465 1.30 -1.09 -17.35
N PHE A 466 1.83 -1.19 -18.58
CA PHE A 466 2.58 -2.37 -18.96
C PHE A 466 3.88 -2.51 -18.15
N ILE A 467 4.73 -1.47 -18.18
CA ILE A 467 6.08 -1.50 -17.60
C ILE A 467 6.04 -1.57 -16.08
N PHE A 468 5.10 -0.87 -15.45
CA PHE A 468 5.06 -0.69 -14.01
C PHE A 468 3.95 -1.50 -13.32
N ASN A 469 2.87 -1.86 -14.02
CA ASN A 469 1.82 -2.67 -13.39
C ASN A 469 1.93 -4.15 -13.77
N ALA A 470 1.84 -4.45 -15.06
CA ALA A 470 1.72 -5.81 -15.57
C ALA A 470 3.02 -6.61 -15.43
N LEU A 471 4.15 -6.06 -15.89
CA LEU A 471 5.44 -6.76 -15.88
C LEU A 471 5.97 -7.06 -14.46
N PRO A 472 5.98 -6.10 -13.50
CA PRO A 472 6.45 -6.39 -12.15
C PRO A 472 5.55 -7.41 -11.43
N GLY A 473 4.23 -7.35 -11.69
CA GLY A 473 3.26 -8.34 -11.23
C GLY A 473 3.60 -9.74 -11.75
N LEU A 474 3.79 -9.87 -13.07
CA LEU A 474 4.15 -11.13 -13.70
C LEU A 474 5.49 -11.68 -13.20
N ASP A 475 6.48 -10.81 -13.02
CA ASP A 475 7.80 -11.16 -12.49
C ASP A 475 7.67 -11.76 -11.08
N ALA A 476 6.97 -11.09 -10.17
CA ALA A 476 6.72 -11.57 -8.82
C ALA A 476 5.95 -12.91 -8.80
N HIS A 477 4.85 -13.01 -9.56
CA HIS A 477 4.02 -14.21 -9.63
C HIS A 477 4.80 -15.41 -10.19
N THR A 478 5.54 -15.20 -11.28
CA THR A 478 6.33 -16.26 -11.93
C THR A 478 7.47 -16.73 -11.03
N ARG A 479 8.15 -15.80 -10.37
CA ARG A 479 9.19 -16.12 -9.38
C ARG A 479 8.64 -16.97 -8.24
N LEU A 480 7.51 -16.57 -7.65
CA LEU A 480 6.90 -17.34 -6.58
C LEU A 480 6.48 -18.72 -7.07
N MET A 481 5.89 -18.82 -8.26
CA MET A 481 5.48 -20.07 -8.93
C MET A 481 6.65 -21.01 -9.29
N LEU A 482 7.85 -20.47 -9.50
CA LEU A 482 9.07 -21.25 -9.76
C LEU A 482 9.94 -21.47 -8.51
N GLY A 483 9.53 -20.94 -7.35
CA GLY A 483 10.28 -21.07 -6.08
C GLY A 483 11.52 -20.18 -6.01
N LYS A 484 11.58 -19.12 -6.82
CA LYS A 484 12.67 -18.14 -6.86
C LYS A 484 12.33 -16.94 -5.98
N TYR A 485 12.48 -17.08 -4.67
CA TYR A 485 12.17 -16.03 -3.70
C TYR A 485 12.97 -14.75 -3.94
N ILE A 486 12.35 -13.58 -3.69
CA ILE A 486 13.05 -12.30 -3.77
C ILE A 486 13.65 -11.92 -2.42
N GLU A 487 14.74 -11.18 -2.45
CA GLU A 487 15.27 -10.46 -1.28
C GLU A 487 14.68 -9.04 -1.25
N TYR A 488 14.45 -8.51 -0.05
CA TYR A 488 13.94 -7.15 0.09
C TYR A 488 14.98 -6.12 -0.37
N ARG A 489 14.54 -5.21 -1.24
CA ARG A 489 15.33 -4.09 -1.72
C ARG A 489 14.69 -2.77 -1.31
N VAL A 490 15.43 -1.96 -0.54
CA VAL A 490 15.02 -0.59 -0.19
C VAL A 490 14.95 0.25 -1.46
N THR A 491 13.83 0.95 -1.64
CA THR A 491 13.63 1.88 -2.75
C THR A 491 14.50 3.10 -2.55
N GLU A 492 15.32 3.44 -3.54
CA GLU A 492 16.16 4.63 -3.45
C GLU A 492 15.29 5.90 -3.46
N LYS A 493 15.64 6.87 -2.62
CA LYS A 493 15.01 8.20 -2.52
C LYS A 493 16.14 9.22 -2.49
N VAL A 494 16.17 10.15 -3.45
CA VAL A 494 17.25 11.13 -3.63
C VAL A 494 16.79 12.54 -3.33
#